data_AF-K3V7N7-F1
#
_entry.id   AF-K3V7N7-F1
#
_cell.length_a   1.000
_cell.length_b   1.000
_cell.length_c   1.000
_cell.angle_alpha   90.00
_cell.angle_beta   90.00
_cell.angle_gamma   90.00
#
_symmetry.space_group_name_H-M   'P 1'
#
loop_
_entity.id
_entity.type
_entity.pdbx_description
1 polymer ?
#
loop_
_entity_poly.entity_id
_entity_poly.type
_entity_poly.pdbx_seq_one_letter_code
_entity_poly.pdbx_strand_id
1 'polypeptide(L)'
;MRVLLFATGLFAANVVVEAGVCKPAHTTASHSDAVSSIESSATSASATVIETVSLSTTETTSAEATETTAPGTTMATTTSVEIISTSVTEAPTTTTTEEASATVSSSTAPYFTTGSVVGTGPVAGLTLQGDGQRFIPLSFQQSGSAQTLIFSIVNGKLATGINNNYLCLNYKDEGVLGPLVLCPFDNFENAPLNCQQSSDGTLACTAPNGSCNSSGTCRRPNAGVPFSQFYVNDAQEGFFGPASGDFAGYTALNLVLAK
;
A
#
# COMPACT_ATOMS: atom_id res chain seq x y z
N MET A 1 48.54 -12.63 52.27
CA MET A 1 47.45 -11.74 51.82
C MET A 1 46.21 -12.61 51.63
N ARG A 2 45.25 -12.58 52.56
CA ARG A 2 44.02 -13.40 52.54
C ARG A 2 42.88 -12.53 52.02
N VAL A 3 42.29 -12.89 50.90
CA VAL A 3 41.13 -12.21 50.30
C VAL A 3 39.87 -12.92 50.80
N LEU A 4 39.05 -12.21 51.58
CA LEU A 4 37.74 -12.65 52.05
C LEU A 4 36.70 -12.31 50.98
N LEU A 5 36.07 -13.35 50.42
CA LEU A 5 34.91 -13.25 49.53
C LEU A 5 33.63 -13.08 50.36
N PHE A 6 32.91 -11.98 50.17
CA PHE A 6 31.54 -11.80 50.66
C PHE A 6 30.56 -12.08 49.52
N ALA A 7 29.73 -13.11 49.69
CA ALA A 7 28.62 -13.43 48.80
C ALA A 7 27.34 -12.75 49.31
N THR A 8 26.75 -11.87 48.51
CA THR A 8 25.46 -11.22 48.78
C THR A 8 24.31 -12.06 48.20
N GLY A 9 23.35 -12.40 49.06
CA GLY A 9 22.16 -13.17 48.71
C GLY A 9 21.13 -12.37 47.91
N LEU A 10 20.48 -13.06 46.96
CA LEU A 10 19.43 -12.55 46.09
C LEU A 10 18.06 -12.80 46.75
N PHE A 11 17.31 -11.74 47.07
CA PHE A 11 15.91 -11.86 47.50
C PHE A 11 14.99 -11.82 46.28
N ALA A 12 14.24 -12.89 46.07
CA ALA A 12 13.16 -12.96 45.10
C ALA A 12 11.89 -12.33 45.70
N ALA A 13 11.40 -11.25 45.09
CA ALA A 13 10.07 -10.70 45.38
C ALA A 13 9.10 -11.14 44.28
N ASN A 14 8.18 -12.04 44.62
CA ASN A 14 7.00 -12.33 43.82
C ASN A 14 6.04 -11.14 43.90
N VAL A 15 5.80 -10.46 42.78
CA VAL A 15 4.73 -9.48 42.66
C VAL A 15 3.51 -10.17 42.06
N VAL A 16 2.49 -10.38 42.90
CA VAL A 16 1.15 -10.78 42.46
C VAL A 16 0.45 -9.52 41.94
N VAL A 17 0.07 -9.52 40.67
CA VAL A 17 -0.80 -8.51 40.07
C VAL A 17 -2.24 -8.96 40.31
N GLU A 18 -2.93 -8.28 41.23
CA GLU A 18 -4.34 -8.47 41.52
C GLU A 18 -5.18 -7.75 40.45
N ALA A 19 -6.05 -8.49 39.77
CA ALA A 19 -6.97 -7.97 38.76
C ALA A 19 -8.12 -7.21 39.44
N GLY A 20 -8.06 -5.88 39.43
CA GLY A 20 -9.14 -5.01 39.90
C GLY A 20 -10.27 -4.90 38.88
N VAL A 21 -11.40 -5.54 39.18
CA VAL A 21 -12.66 -5.45 38.43
C VAL A 21 -13.25 -4.03 38.58
N CYS A 22 -13.46 -3.36 37.46
CA CYS A 22 -14.08 -2.04 37.39
C CYS A 22 -15.58 -2.15 37.67
N LYS A 23 -16.08 -1.50 38.73
CA LYS A 23 -17.52 -1.30 38.99
C LYS A 23 -17.84 0.20 38.93
N PRO A 24 -18.79 0.64 38.09
CA PRO A 24 -19.20 2.05 38.07
C PRO A 24 -20.18 2.33 39.21
N ALA A 25 -19.89 3.35 40.01
CA ALA A 25 -20.84 3.92 40.96
C ALA A 25 -21.24 5.33 40.49
N HIS A 26 -22.46 5.43 39.95
CA HIS A 26 -23.22 6.67 39.94
C HIS A 26 -23.78 6.92 41.34
N THR A 27 -23.51 8.08 41.96
CA THR A 27 -24.53 8.98 42.55
C THR A 27 -23.94 10.23 43.25
N THR A 28 -24.49 11.38 42.85
CA THR A 28 -24.93 12.58 43.62
C THR A 28 -24.15 13.11 44.84
N ALA A 29 -23.75 14.38 44.70
CA ALA A 29 -23.84 15.51 45.65
C ALA A 29 -23.84 15.25 47.17
N SER A 30 -22.89 15.85 47.90
CA SER A 30 -23.14 17.09 48.69
C SER A 30 -21.91 17.49 49.53
N HIS A 31 -21.56 18.77 49.44
CA HIS A 31 -20.96 19.69 50.42
C HIS A 31 -20.10 19.18 51.60
N SER A 32 -18.90 19.76 51.73
CA SER A 32 -18.42 20.34 52.99
C SER A 32 -17.35 21.41 52.73
N ASP A 33 -17.53 22.52 53.42
CA ASP A 33 -16.80 23.78 53.35
C ASP A 33 -15.35 23.71 53.80
N ALA A 34 -14.49 24.49 53.14
CA ALA A 34 -13.31 25.08 53.76
C ALA A 34 -13.12 26.50 53.20
N VAL A 35 -13.32 27.47 54.10
CA VAL A 35 -13.25 28.91 53.87
C VAL A 35 -11.80 29.38 54.00
N SER A 36 -11.42 30.34 53.14
CA SER A 36 -10.65 31.55 53.46
C SER A 36 -9.47 31.81 52.50
N SER A 37 -9.65 32.71 51.53
CA SER A 37 -9.21 34.12 51.63
C SER A 37 -9.26 34.79 50.25
N ILE A 38 -10.13 35.80 50.10
CA ILE A 38 -9.90 37.18 49.58
C ILE A 38 -8.62 37.36 48.74
N GLU A 39 -8.59 37.91 47.52
CA GLU A 39 -9.16 39.18 47.07
C GLU A 39 -8.93 39.31 45.54
N SER A 40 -9.94 39.70 44.76
CA SER A 40 -9.83 40.66 43.62
C SER A 40 -11.11 40.69 42.77
N SER A 41 -11.94 41.68 43.10
CA SER A 41 -12.67 42.60 42.23
C SER A 41 -13.30 42.12 40.92
N ALA A 42 -14.63 42.16 40.94
CA ALA A 42 -15.55 42.00 39.83
C ALA A 42 -15.52 43.17 38.82
N THR A 43 -15.86 42.87 37.57
CA THR A 43 -16.62 43.79 36.71
C THR A 43 -17.64 42.95 35.95
N SER A 44 -18.92 43.23 36.18
CA SER A 44 -20.05 42.55 35.54
C SER A 44 -20.63 43.38 34.40
N ALA A 45 -21.07 42.63 33.39
CA ALA A 45 -22.27 42.80 32.57
C ALA A 45 -22.37 43.95 31.55
N SER A 46 -22.54 43.54 30.29
CA SER A 46 -23.56 44.02 29.32
C SER A 46 -23.55 43.03 28.14
N ALA A 47 -24.61 42.26 27.91
CA ALA A 47 -25.84 42.57 27.17
C ALA A 47 -25.81 42.00 25.74
N THR A 48 -26.70 41.02 25.57
CA THR A 48 -27.35 40.38 24.41
C THR A 48 -27.28 41.07 23.04
N VAL A 49 -27.00 40.29 21.98
CA VAL A 49 -27.62 40.41 20.62
C VAL A 49 -27.81 39.00 20.02
N ILE A 50 -28.95 38.83 19.35
CA ILE A 50 -29.58 37.59 18.83
C ILE A 50 -29.36 37.51 17.29
N GLU A 51 -29.69 36.36 16.71
CA GLU A 51 -30.05 36.08 15.29
C GLU A 51 -28.88 35.87 14.31
N THR A 52 -28.82 34.87 13.43
CA THR A 52 -29.80 33.94 12.79
C THR A 52 -29.03 32.71 12.26
N VAL A 53 -29.54 31.49 12.41
CA VAL A 53 -29.15 30.36 11.52
C VAL A 53 -30.42 29.70 10.98
N SER A 54 -30.63 29.93 9.69
CA SER A 54 -31.62 29.32 8.81
C SER A 54 -31.40 27.80 8.68
N LEU A 55 -32.39 27.00 9.07
CA LEU A 55 -32.56 25.62 8.61
C LEU A 55 -33.46 25.63 7.37
N SER A 56 -32.91 25.24 6.22
CA SER A 56 -33.68 24.84 5.05
C SER A 56 -33.17 23.47 4.61
N THR A 57 -33.93 22.42 4.92
CA THR A 57 -33.80 21.08 4.34
C THR A 57 -34.92 20.94 3.32
N THR A 58 -34.57 20.84 2.04
CA THR A 58 -35.53 20.55 0.97
C THR A 58 -35.47 19.08 0.62
N GLU A 59 -36.65 18.56 0.30
CA GLU A 59 -37.06 17.16 0.22
C GLU A 59 -36.55 16.41 -1.04
N THR A 60 -36.49 15.10 -0.88
CA THR A 60 -36.29 14.05 -1.88
C THR A 60 -37.50 13.91 -2.81
N THR A 61 -37.35 13.88 -4.14
CA THR A 61 -38.16 13.01 -5.02
C THR A 61 -37.63 12.85 -6.46
N SER A 62 -37.73 11.60 -6.93
CA SER A 62 -38.06 11.11 -8.28
C SER A 62 -37.12 11.37 -9.47
N ALA A 63 -36.46 10.30 -9.94
CA ALA A 63 -35.99 10.18 -11.31
C ALA A 63 -37.01 9.36 -12.11
N GLU A 64 -37.68 10.01 -13.05
CA GLU A 64 -38.58 9.42 -14.03
C GLU A 64 -37.77 8.86 -15.20
N ALA A 65 -37.97 7.58 -15.51
CA ALA A 65 -37.42 6.94 -16.69
C ALA A 65 -38.35 7.20 -17.88
N THR A 66 -37.83 7.84 -18.93
CA THR A 66 -38.54 7.97 -20.21
C THR A 66 -37.96 6.96 -21.20
N GLU A 67 -38.71 5.89 -21.45
CA GLU A 67 -38.63 5.13 -22.69
C GLU A 67 -39.33 5.94 -23.80
N THR A 68 -38.73 6.00 -24.98
CA THR A 68 -39.47 6.21 -26.23
C THR A 68 -38.75 5.50 -27.37
N THR A 69 -39.48 4.57 -27.95
CA THR A 69 -39.16 3.70 -29.08
C THR A 69 -39.61 4.33 -30.40
N ALA A 70 -39.02 3.83 -31.50
CA ALA A 70 -39.55 3.68 -32.87
C ALA A 70 -38.82 4.51 -33.98
N PRO A 71 -38.97 4.16 -35.29
CA PRO A 71 -38.39 2.97 -35.94
C PRO A 71 -37.78 3.26 -37.35
N GLY A 72 -37.17 2.24 -37.97
CA GLY A 72 -36.87 2.15 -39.42
C GLY A 72 -35.46 2.62 -39.80
N THR A 73 -34.66 1.92 -40.62
CA THR A 73 -35.01 1.32 -41.90
C THR A 73 -33.97 0.26 -42.29
N THR A 74 -34.46 -0.91 -42.72
CA THR A 74 -33.69 -1.98 -43.34
C THR A 74 -33.36 -1.62 -44.79
N MET A 75 -32.10 -1.71 -45.20
CA MET A 75 -31.75 -1.97 -46.60
C MET A 75 -30.70 -3.08 -46.65
N ALA A 76 -31.12 -4.21 -47.23
CA ALA A 76 -30.24 -5.25 -47.71
C ALA A 76 -29.70 -4.83 -49.09
N THR A 77 -28.44 -5.15 -49.36
CA THR A 77 -27.96 -5.33 -50.73
C THR A 77 -27.02 -6.53 -50.76
N THR A 78 -27.49 -7.55 -51.46
CA THR A 78 -26.80 -8.77 -51.87
C THR A 78 -25.90 -8.46 -53.07
N THR A 79 -24.71 -9.05 -53.16
CA THR A 79 -24.14 -9.54 -54.43
C THR A 79 -23.15 -10.67 -54.13
N SER A 80 -23.48 -11.86 -54.65
CA SER A 80 -22.65 -13.06 -54.75
C SER A 80 -21.78 -13.03 -56.01
N VAL A 81 -20.60 -13.67 -55.99
CA VAL A 81 -20.02 -14.60 -57.00
C VAL A 81 -18.90 -15.36 -56.26
N GLU A 82 -19.00 -16.64 -55.86
CA GLU A 82 -18.94 -17.92 -56.59
C GLU A 82 -17.54 -18.36 -57.12
N ILE A 83 -17.19 -19.62 -56.78
CA ILE A 83 -16.23 -20.58 -57.38
C ILE A 83 -14.71 -20.23 -57.34
N ILE A 84 -13.77 -21.10 -56.95
CA ILE A 84 -13.50 -22.46 -57.44
C ILE A 84 -12.77 -23.30 -56.37
N SER A 85 -13.27 -24.52 -56.13
CA SER A 85 -12.51 -25.64 -55.58
C SER A 85 -11.71 -26.34 -56.68
N THR A 86 -10.43 -26.59 -56.45
CA THR A 86 -9.65 -27.60 -57.18
C THR A 86 -8.70 -28.32 -56.23
N SER A 87 -8.92 -29.62 -56.07
CA SER A 87 -8.00 -30.59 -55.48
C SER A 87 -7.04 -31.13 -56.53
N VAL A 88 -5.73 -31.26 -56.21
CA VAL A 88 -4.83 -32.25 -56.83
C VAL A 88 -3.74 -32.67 -55.81
N THR A 89 -3.51 -33.97 -55.75
CA THR A 89 -2.49 -34.73 -54.99
C THR A 89 -1.18 -34.84 -55.79
N GLU A 90 0.00 -34.67 -55.16
CA GLU A 90 1.16 -35.61 -55.16
C GLU A 90 2.50 -34.98 -54.72
N ALA A 91 3.17 -35.71 -53.81
CA ALA A 91 4.61 -36.00 -53.65
C ALA A 91 5.66 -34.90 -53.28
N PRO A 92 6.75 -35.29 -52.56
CA PRO A 92 7.63 -34.38 -51.83
C PRO A 92 8.85 -33.94 -52.66
N THR A 93 9.38 -32.74 -52.39
CA THR A 93 10.72 -32.36 -52.88
C THR A 93 11.43 -31.48 -51.85
N THR A 94 12.55 -32.02 -51.36
CA THR A 94 13.63 -31.36 -50.61
C THR A 94 14.45 -30.44 -51.50
N THR A 95 14.85 -29.24 -51.00
CA THR A 95 16.10 -28.46 -51.29
C THR A 95 15.86 -27.00 -50.81
N THR A 96 16.42 -26.58 -49.67
CA THR A 96 17.68 -25.81 -49.46
C THR A 96 17.54 -24.29 -49.68
N THR A 97 17.70 -23.56 -48.56
CA THR A 97 18.32 -22.23 -48.31
C THR A 97 18.21 -21.12 -49.38
N GLU A 98 17.53 -20.01 -49.04
CA GLU A 98 18.13 -18.65 -48.97
C GLU A 98 17.13 -17.60 -48.45
N GLU A 99 17.70 -16.50 -47.97
CA GLU A 99 17.13 -15.46 -47.12
C GLU A 99 15.90 -14.73 -47.69
N ALA A 100 14.87 -14.62 -46.86
CA ALA A 100 13.94 -13.49 -46.89
C ALA A 100 13.84 -12.97 -45.46
N SER A 101 14.56 -11.87 -45.19
CA SER A 101 14.44 -11.10 -43.96
C SER A 101 13.02 -10.54 -43.86
N ALA A 102 12.15 -11.30 -43.21
CA ALA A 102 10.87 -10.81 -42.77
C ALA A 102 11.14 -9.81 -41.65
N THR A 103 10.97 -8.52 -41.93
CA THR A 103 10.84 -7.49 -40.90
C THR A 103 9.58 -7.82 -40.11
N VAL A 104 9.72 -8.65 -39.08
CA VAL A 104 8.67 -8.90 -38.11
C VAL A 104 8.50 -7.61 -37.34
N SER A 105 7.50 -6.83 -37.74
CA SER A 105 7.00 -5.70 -36.97
C SER A 105 6.70 -6.23 -35.57
N SER A 106 7.56 -5.90 -34.61
CA SER A 106 7.41 -6.23 -33.21
C SER A 106 6.11 -5.62 -32.71
N SER A 107 5.05 -6.42 -32.72
CA SER A 107 3.87 -6.18 -31.92
C SER A 107 4.37 -6.06 -30.48
N THR A 108 4.34 -4.85 -29.93
CA THR A 108 4.65 -4.58 -28.53
C THR A 108 3.55 -5.20 -27.67
N ALA A 109 3.60 -6.54 -27.53
CA ALA A 109 2.96 -7.21 -26.42
C ALA A 109 3.60 -6.65 -25.14
N PRO A 110 2.83 -6.29 -24.10
CA PRO A 110 3.39 -5.82 -22.85
C PRO A 110 4.40 -6.86 -22.35
N TYR A 111 5.66 -6.49 -22.32
CA TYR A 111 6.73 -7.34 -21.82
C TYR A 111 6.56 -7.40 -20.30
N PHE A 112 5.89 -8.44 -19.81
CA PHE A 112 5.84 -8.71 -18.39
C PHE A 112 7.21 -9.18 -17.94
N THR A 113 8.05 -8.27 -17.44
CA THR A 113 9.28 -8.67 -16.78
C THR A 113 8.90 -9.35 -15.48
N THR A 114 9.12 -10.66 -15.41
CA THR A 114 9.02 -11.44 -14.18
C THR A 114 10.41 -11.60 -13.59
N GLY A 115 10.54 -11.44 -12.27
CA GLY A 115 11.82 -11.48 -11.58
C GLY A 115 11.73 -11.29 -10.08
N SER A 116 12.86 -11.32 -9.40
CA SER A 116 12.98 -10.97 -7.98
C SER A 116 13.29 -9.49 -7.83
N VAL A 117 12.74 -8.85 -6.80
CA VAL A 117 13.13 -7.48 -6.44
C VAL A 117 14.45 -7.55 -5.66
N VAL A 118 15.49 -6.90 -6.17
CA VAL A 118 16.86 -6.92 -5.63
C VAL A 118 17.22 -5.53 -5.10
N GLY A 119 17.81 -5.50 -3.90
CA GLY A 119 18.27 -4.30 -3.24
C GLY A 119 19.59 -3.76 -3.79
N THR A 120 19.87 -2.48 -3.54
CA THR A 120 21.17 -1.84 -3.77
C THR A 120 21.82 -1.42 -2.45
N GLY A 121 23.01 -0.82 -2.50
CA GLY A 121 23.68 -0.27 -1.31
C GLY A 121 23.88 -1.30 -0.20
N PRO A 122 23.39 -1.08 1.03
CA PRO A 122 23.61 -1.97 2.18
C PRO A 122 22.99 -3.37 2.04
N VAL A 123 22.04 -3.56 1.11
CA VAL A 123 21.42 -4.85 0.80
C VAL A 123 21.68 -5.26 -0.66
N ALA A 124 22.81 -4.83 -1.22
CA ALA A 124 23.19 -5.13 -2.60
C ALA A 124 23.21 -6.64 -2.88
N GLY A 125 22.49 -7.05 -3.91
CA GLY A 125 22.42 -8.45 -4.35
C GLY A 125 21.47 -9.34 -3.52
N LEU A 126 20.89 -8.82 -2.44
CA LEU A 126 19.86 -9.52 -1.68
C LEU A 126 18.49 -9.31 -2.32
N THR A 127 17.67 -10.35 -2.31
CA THR A 127 16.31 -10.34 -2.83
C THR A 127 15.30 -10.00 -1.73
N LEU A 128 14.21 -9.33 -2.08
CA LEU A 128 13.10 -9.09 -1.18
C LEU A 128 12.39 -10.41 -0.86
N GLN A 129 12.24 -10.71 0.42
CA GLN A 129 11.72 -11.97 0.94
C GLN A 129 10.46 -11.77 1.76
N GLY A 130 9.67 -12.85 1.83
CA GLY A 130 8.49 -12.98 2.68
C GLY A 130 7.96 -14.41 2.66
N ASP A 131 6.92 -14.70 3.43
CA ASP A 131 6.26 -16.02 3.48
C ASP A 131 5.05 -16.13 2.54
N GLY A 132 4.84 -15.11 1.68
CA GLY A 132 3.70 -15.00 0.77
C GLY A 132 2.38 -14.60 1.44
N GLN A 133 2.36 -14.40 2.77
CA GLN A 133 1.19 -13.91 3.49
C GLN A 133 1.00 -12.40 3.25
N ARG A 134 -0.25 -11.96 3.38
CA ARG A 134 -0.63 -10.55 3.20
C ARG A 134 -0.39 -9.76 4.48
N PHE A 135 -0.06 -8.49 4.33
CA PHE A 135 0.09 -7.52 5.43
C PHE A 135 1.20 -7.86 6.44
N ILE A 136 2.08 -8.79 6.11
CA ILE A 136 3.30 -9.07 6.86
C ILE A 136 4.46 -8.28 6.24
N PRO A 137 5.25 -7.55 7.04
CA PRO A 137 6.43 -6.82 6.56
C PRO A 137 7.42 -7.73 5.81
N LEU A 138 7.96 -7.21 4.72
CA LEU A 138 8.95 -7.88 3.88
C LEU A 138 10.37 -7.42 4.24
N SER A 139 11.36 -8.29 4.03
CA SER A 139 12.76 -8.02 4.38
C SER A 139 13.72 -8.55 3.33
N PHE A 140 14.88 -7.92 3.20
CA PHE A 140 15.99 -8.44 2.39
C PHE A 140 16.84 -9.46 3.15
N GLN A 141 16.68 -9.56 4.46
CA GLN A 141 17.30 -10.59 5.27
C GLN A 141 16.45 -11.86 5.28
N GLN A 142 17.10 -13.01 5.13
CA GLN A 142 16.43 -14.29 5.28
C GLN A 142 16.15 -14.59 6.76
N SER A 143 14.90 -14.92 7.07
CA SER A 143 14.46 -15.28 8.41
C SER A 143 13.37 -16.35 8.38
N GLY A 144 13.49 -17.36 9.25
CA GLY A 144 12.49 -18.41 9.42
C GLY A 144 12.12 -19.10 8.10
N SER A 145 10.83 -19.04 7.74
CA SER A 145 10.27 -19.60 6.51
C SER A 145 10.17 -18.61 5.35
N ALA A 146 10.79 -17.42 5.46
CA ALA A 146 10.78 -16.45 4.38
C ALA A 146 11.52 -16.99 3.15
N GLN A 147 10.95 -16.73 1.99
CA GLN A 147 11.46 -17.12 0.68
C GLN A 147 11.55 -15.91 -0.23
N THR A 148 12.41 -15.99 -1.24
CA THR A 148 12.48 -14.96 -2.28
C THR A 148 11.13 -14.85 -2.99
N LEU A 149 10.61 -13.63 -3.07
CA LEU A 149 9.35 -13.35 -3.75
C LEU A 149 9.62 -13.02 -5.23
N ILE A 150 8.84 -13.65 -6.10
CA ILE A 150 8.86 -13.39 -7.53
C ILE A 150 7.72 -12.43 -7.88
N PHE A 151 8.06 -11.35 -8.57
CA PHE A 151 7.16 -10.30 -9.00
C PHE A 151 7.11 -10.19 -10.52
N SER A 152 6.01 -9.65 -11.02
CA SER A 152 5.81 -9.23 -12.40
C SER A 152 5.12 -7.87 -12.41
N ILE A 153 5.39 -7.02 -13.40
CA ILE A 153 4.69 -5.73 -13.53
C ILE A 153 3.40 -5.93 -14.32
N VAL A 154 2.26 -5.86 -13.64
CA VAL A 154 0.92 -5.99 -14.23
C VAL A 154 0.17 -4.68 -14.07
N ASN A 155 -0.18 -4.04 -15.19
CA ASN A 155 -0.86 -2.72 -15.19
C ASN A 155 -0.13 -1.67 -14.33
N GLY A 156 1.20 -1.64 -14.44
CA GLY A 156 2.05 -0.74 -13.66
C GLY A 156 2.22 -1.15 -12.19
N LYS A 157 1.70 -2.29 -11.72
CA LYS A 157 1.87 -2.73 -10.32
C LYS A 157 2.74 -3.97 -10.23
N LEU A 158 3.62 -4.04 -9.21
CA LEU A 158 4.38 -5.25 -8.93
C LEU A 158 3.48 -6.29 -8.27
N ALA A 159 3.17 -7.38 -8.98
CA ALA A 159 2.29 -8.46 -8.53
C ALA A 159 3.07 -9.77 -8.36
N THR A 160 2.75 -10.55 -7.33
CA THR A 160 3.32 -11.86 -7.04
C THR A 160 2.27 -12.99 -7.12
N GLY A 161 2.65 -14.09 -7.78
CA GLY A 161 1.92 -15.36 -7.79
C GLY A 161 0.52 -15.34 -8.45
N ILE A 162 -0.32 -16.28 -8.01
CA ILE A 162 -1.64 -16.64 -8.61
C ILE A 162 -2.80 -15.84 -7.99
N ASN A 163 -2.57 -15.18 -6.84
CA ASN A 163 -3.61 -14.50 -6.05
C ASN A 163 -3.63 -12.98 -6.25
N ASN A 164 -2.95 -12.46 -7.26
CA ASN A 164 -2.81 -11.02 -7.55
C ASN A 164 -2.43 -10.19 -6.32
N ASN A 165 -1.53 -10.71 -5.49
CA ASN A 165 -0.98 -9.93 -4.38
C ASN A 165 0.00 -8.92 -4.94
N TYR A 166 -0.14 -7.66 -4.58
CA TYR A 166 0.76 -6.59 -5.00
C TYR A 166 1.79 -6.27 -3.92
N LEU A 167 2.96 -5.79 -4.33
CA LEU A 167 3.86 -5.09 -3.41
C LEU A 167 3.21 -3.76 -3.03
N CYS A 168 3.01 -3.54 -1.74
CA CYS A 168 2.26 -2.41 -1.21
C CYS A 168 3.04 -1.68 -0.13
N LEU A 169 2.79 -0.38 -0.04
CA LEU A 169 3.07 0.42 1.14
C LEU A 169 1.95 0.20 2.17
N ASN A 170 2.29 -0.15 3.41
CA ASN A 170 1.39 -0.06 4.56
C ASN A 170 1.60 1.28 5.28
N TYR A 171 0.58 2.14 5.32
CA TYR A 171 0.69 3.47 5.94
C TYR A 171 0.85 3.36 7.46
N LYS A 172 1.69 4.25 8.00
CA LYS A 172 1.91 4.43 9.44
C LYS A 172 1.57 5.87 9.83
N ASP A 173 1.82 6.19 11.09
CA ASP A 173 1.68 7.54 11.61
C ASP A 173 2.47 8.55 10.77
N GLU A 174 2.00 9.79 10.75
CA GLU A 174 2.68 10.86 10.03
C GLU A 174 4.16 10.98 10.47
N GLY A 175 5.07 11.08 9.50
CA GLY A 175 6.51 11.12 9.74
C GLY A 175 7.16 9.75 9.95
N VAL A 176 6.39 8.65 9.95
CA VAL A 176 6.91 7.29 10.05
C VAL A 176 6.88 6.61 8.69
N LEU A 177 7.98 5.98 8.30
CA LEU A 177 8.05 5.19 7.08
C LEU A 177 7.14 3.96 7.16
N GLY A 178 6.43 3.68 6.08
CA GLY A 178 5.55 2.54 6.00
C GLY A 178 6.28 1.29 5.51
N PRO A 179 6.09 0.12 6.15
CA PRO A 179 6.73 -1.10 5.69
C PRO A 179 6.16 -1.56 4.35
N LEU A 180 7.02 -2.24 3.58
CA LEU A 180 6.61 -2.99 2.41
C LEU A 180 5.91 -4.26 2.85
N VAL A 181 4.71 -4.50 2.30
CA VAL A 181 3.90 -5.69 2.56
C VAL A 181 3.32 -6.22 1.24
N LEU A 182 2.77 -7.43 1.27
CA LEU A 182 1.87 -7.89 0.21
C LEU A 182 0.43 -7.48 0.52
N CYS A 183 -0.30 -6.91 -0.45
CA CYS A 183 -1.72 -6.61 -0.30
C CYS A 183 -2.54 -6.98 -1.55
N PRO A 184 -3.81 -7.40 -1.41
CA PRO A 184 -4.63 -7.85 -2.53
C PRO A 184 -5.28 -6.72 -3.34
N PHE A 185 -5.47 -5.55 -2.74
CA PHE A 185 -6.14 -4.42 -3.34
C PHE A 185 -5.77 -3.12 -2.62
N ASP A 186 -6.12 -2.02 -3.27
CA ASP A 186 -5.92 -0.68 -2.72
C ASP A 186 -6.98 -0.35 -1.65
N ASN A 187 -6.56 0.08 -0.47
CA ASN A 187 -7.44 0.50 0.63
C ASN A 187 -6.76 1.58 1.49
N PHE A 188 -7.47 2.23 2.41
CA PHE A 188 -6.92 3.36 3.17
C PHE A 188 -5.61 3.06 3.94
N GLU A 189 -5.38 1.81 4.36
CA GLU A 189 -4.19 1.39 5.09
C GLU A 189 -3.06 0.90 4.19
N ASN A 190 -3.36 0.47 2.96
CA ASN A 190 -2.40 -0.20 2.07
C ASN A 190 -2.56 0.28 0.63
N ALA A 191 -1.47 0.76 0.01
CA ALA A 191 -1.44 1.17 -1.39
C ALA A 191 -0.52 0.25 -2.20
N PRO A 192 -1.02 -0.47 -3.23
CA PRO A 192 -0.18 -1.08 -4.24
C PRO A 192 0.74 -0.05 -4.89
N LEU A 193 2.02 -0.38 -4.99
CA LEU A 193 2.99 0.50 -5.63
C LEU A 193 2.79 0.51 -7.14
N ASN A 194 2.73 1.71 -7.71
CA ASN A 194 2.71 1.91 -9.15
C ASN A 194 4.14 2.12 -9.65
N CYS A 195 4.69 1.11 -10.31
CA CYS A 195 6.07 0.97 -10.73
C CYS A 195 6.23 0.94 -12.25
N GLN A 196 7.31 1.57 -12.70
CA GLN A 196 7.88 1.38 -14.03
C GLN A 196 9.29 0.82 -13.92
N GLN A 197 9.68 0.01 -14.89
CA GLN A 197 11.02 -0.55 -14.97
C GLN A 197 11.80 0.15 -16.09
N SER A 198 13.00 0.63 -15.79
CA SER A 198 13.94 1.14 -16.80
C SER A 198 14.68 0.00 -17.51
N SER A 199 15.41 0.33 -18.57
CA SER A 199 16.12 -0.66 -19.40
C SER A 199 17.19 -1.47 -18.67
N ASP A 200 17.78 -0.92 -17.61
CA ASP A 200 18.74 -1.57 -16.72
C ASP A 200 18.07 -2.40 -15.60
N GLY A 201 16.74 -2.41 -15.57
CA GLY A 201 15.95 -3.14 -14.59
C GLY A 201 15.58 -2.36 -13.33
N THR A 202 16.08 -1.13 -13.15
CA THR A 202 15.79 -0.29 -11.99
C THR A 202 14.29 0.05 -11.94
N LEU A 203 13.72 0.04 -10.73
CA LEU A 203 12.31 0.29 -10.46
C LEU A 203 12.10 1.73 -9.99
N ALA A 204 11.27 2.46 -10.73
CA ALA A 204 10.73 3.75 -10.32
C ALA A 204 9.26 3.56 -9.89
N CYS A 205 9.01 3.59 -8.59
CA CYS A 205 7.69 3.33 -8.02
C CYS A 205 7.10 4.56 -7.36
N THR A 206 5.77 4.64 -7.30
CA THR A 206 5.04 5.68 -6.58
C THR A 206 3.86 5.10 -5.80
N ALA A 207 3.48 5.78 -4.72
CA ALA A 207 2.26 5.54 -3.97
C ALA A 207 1.62 6.89 -3.59
N PRO A 208 0.30 6.98 -3.44
CA PRO A 208 -0.33 8.24 -3.03
C PRO A 208 0.21 8.71 -1.67
N ASN A 209 0.25 10.02 -1.43
CA ASN A 209 0.59 10.54 -0.11
C ASN A 209 -0.51 10.16 0.89
N GLY A 210 -0.15 9.69 2.09
CA GLY A 210 -1.10 9.32 3.12
C GLY A 210 -0.42 9.06 4.46
N SER A 211 -1.24 8.95 5.50
CA SER A 211 -0.80 8.56 6.84
C SER A 211 -1.98 8.00 7.64
N CYS A 212 -1.67 7.27 8.69
CA CYS A 212 -2.61 6.87 9.72
C CYS A 212 -2.40 7.72 10.97
N ASN A 213 -3.34 7.64 11.90
CA ASN A 213 -3.14 8.16 13.26
C ASN A 213 -2.99 6.99 14.23
N SER A 214 -2.64 7.30 15.47
CA SER A 214 -2.47 6.32 16.55
C SER A 214 -3.73 5.48 16.86
N SER A 215 -4.92 5.96 16.47
CA SER A 215 -6.18 5.21 16.55
C SER A 215 -6.43 4.27 15.36
N GLY A 216 -5.50 4.18 14.41
CA GLY A 216 -5.58 3.37 13.20
C GLY A 216 -6.40 3.98 12.06
N THR A 217 -6.86 5.22 12.20
CA THR A 217 -7.62 5.89 11.13
C THR A 217 -6.67 6.47 10.10
N CYS A 218 -6.75 5.98 8.86
CA CYS A 218 -5.91 6.42 7.76
C CYS A 218 -6.60 7.42 6.84
N ARG A 219 -5.83 8.41 6.35
CA ARG A 219 -6.28 9.43 5.39
C ARG A 219 -5.42 9.37 4.14
N ARG A 220 -6.07 9.21 2.98
CA ARG A 220 -5.42 9.13 1.67
C ARG A 220 -6.39 9.45 0.52
N PRO A 221 -5.93 10.04 -0.61
CA PRO A 221 -4.66 10.76 -0.71
C PRO A 221 -4.72 12.06 0.10
N ASN A 222 -3.62 12.39 0.78
CA ASN A 222 -3.45 13.73 1.32
C ASN A 222 -3.00 14.68 0.20
N ALA A 223 -3.15 16.00 0.39
CA ALA A 223 -2.77 17.03 -0.60
C ALA A 223 -1.24 17.18 -0.84
N GLY A 224 -0.46 16.16 -0.50
CA GLY A 224 0.99 16.14 -0.58
C GLY A 224 1.52 15.41 -1.81
N VAL A 225 2.84 15.51 -2.01
CA VAL A 225 3.55 14.81 -3.09
C VAL A 225 3.48 13.30 -2.87
N PRO A 226 3.23 12.49 -3.91
CA PRO A 226 3.30 11.04 -3.83
C PRO A 226 4.62 10.55 -3.23
N PHE A 227 4.55 9.44 -2.49
CA PHE A 227 5.73 8.75 -2.01
C PHE A 227 6.40 8.04 -3.18
N SER A 228 7.73 8.00 -3.20
CA SER A 228 8.49 7.53 -4.35
C SER A 228 9.85 6.90 -4.00
N GLN A 229 10.15 6.70 -2.73
CA GLN A 229 11.47 6.26 -2.29
C GLN A 229 11.39 4.99 -1.45
N PHE A 230 12.22 4.01 -1.83
CA PHE A 230 12.46 2.81 -1.04
C PHE A 230 13.49 3.07 0.04
N TYR A 231 13.31 2.42 1.18
CA TYR A 231 14.22 2.49 2.31
C TYR A 231 14.44 1.11 2.91
N VAL A 232 15.52 0.99 3.67
CA VAL A 232 15.84 -0.18 4.48
C VAL A 232 16.36 0.25 5.83
N ASN A 233 16.03 -0.48 6.90
CA ASN A 233 16.59 -0.25 8.23
C ASN A 233 17.78 -1.19 8.53
N ASP A 234 18.36 -1.07 9.73
CA ASP A 234 19.49 -1.93 10.15
C ASP A 234 19.12 -3.42 10.25
N ALA A 235 17.83 -3.75 10.41
CA ALA A 235 17.29 -5.11 10.38
C ALA A 235 16.98 -5.60 8.95
N GLN A 236 17.35 -4.83 7.93
CA GLN A 236 17.12 -5.11 6.52
C GLN A 236 15.64 -5.22 6.10
N GLU A 237 14.72 -4.73 6.93
CA GLU A 237 13.29 -4.65 6.60
C GLU A 237 13.05 -3.57 5.54
N GLY A 238 12.17 -3.84 4.59
CA GLY A 238 11.88 -2.95 3.47
C GLY A 238 10.79 -1.94 3.81
N PHE A 239 10.99 -0.68 3.44
CA PHE A 239 10.04 0.42 3.65
C PHE A 239 9.86 1.27 2.40
N PHE A 240 8.80 2.06 2.37
CA PHE A 240 8.51 3.02 1.31
C PHE A 240 7.97 4.33 1.88
N GLY A 241 8.32 5.45 1.26
CA GLY A 241 7.96 6.76 1.78
C GLY A 241 8.34 7.94 0.89
N PRO A 242 8.28 9.16 1.43
CA PRO A 242 8.62 10.38 0.69
C PRO A 242 10.12 10.42 0.37
N ALA A 243 10.49 10.88 -0.82
CA ALA A 243 11.91 10.99 -1.22
C ALA A 243 12.68 12.14 -0.55
N SER A 244 11.99 13.03 0.17
CA SER A 244 12.57 14.24 0.75
C SER A 244 13.15 14.03 2.16
N GLY A 245 13.06 12.83 2.73
CA GLY A 245 13.37 12.60 4.14
C GLY A 245 14.68 11.87 4.37
N ASP A 246 15.51 12.44 5.24
CA ASP A 246 16.52 11.71 6.00
C ASP A 246 15.84 11.10 7.23
N PHE A 247 15.62 9.79 7.20
CA PHE A 247 15.00 9.05 8.28
C PHE A 247 16.08 8.36 9.10
N ALA A 248 16.23 8.73 10.38
CA ALA A 248 17.25 8.16 11.25
C ALA A 248 17.08 6.64 11.38
N GLY A 249 18.16 5.89 11.14
CA GLY A 249 18.15 4.42 11.13
C GLY A 249 17.66 3.79 9.82
N TYR A 250 17.46 4.59 8.76
CA TYR A 250 17.07 4.10 7.45
C TYR A 250 18.04 4.60 6.36
N THR A 251 18.27 3.74 5.37
CA THR A 251 19.05 4.07 4.16
C THR A 251 18.14 4.02 2.95
N ALA A 252 18.15 5.07 2.13
CA ALA A 252 17.44 5.09 0.86
C ALA A 252 18.05 4.10 -0.14
N LEU A 253 17.20 3.39 -0.86
CA LEU A 253 17.58 2.37 -1.83
C LEU A 253 17.01 2.63 -3.22
N ASN A 254 17.74 2.21 -4.24
CA ASN A 254 17.15 1.87 -5.53
C ASN A 254 16.90 0.37 -5.55
N LEU A 255 15.81 -0.07 -6.16
CA LEU A 255 15.51 -1.48 -6.33
C LEU A 255 15.55 -1.86 -7.80
N VAL A 256 15.95 -3.09 -8.09
CA VAL A 256 16.03 -3.64 -9.45
C VAL A 256 15.12 -4.85 -9.53
N LEU A 257 14.35 -4.99 -10.59
CA LEU A 257 13.63 -6.23 -10.88
C LEU A 257 14.53 -7.13 -11.74
N ALA A 258 15.22 -8.08 -11.10
CA ALA A 258 16.20 -8.98 -11.71
C ALA A 258 15.56 -10.30 -12.13
N LYS A 259 15.92 -10.80 -13.32
CA LYS A 259 15.38 -12.04 -13.90
C LYS A 259 16.07 -13.28 -13.35
#